data_AF-F3FU68-F1
#
_entry.id   AF-F3FU68-F1
#
_cell.length_a   1.000
_cell.length_b   1.000
_cell.length_c   1.000
_cell.angle_alpha   90.00
_cell.angle_beta   90.00
_cell.angle_gamma   90.00
#
_symmetry.space_group_name_H-M   'P 1'
#
loop_
_entity.id
_entity.type
_entity.pdbx_description
1 polymer ?
#
loop_
_entity_poly.entity_id
_entity_poly.type
_entity_poly.pdbx_seq_one_letter_code
_entity_poly.pdbx_strand_id
1 'polypeptide(L)'
;EAPGTMVIAEESTAWPGVSEPTQQGGLGFNYKWNMGWMHDSLHYMEEDPINRGHHHGMLTFSLVYAWSERFVLPISHDEVVHGKHSLIDKMPGDRWQKFANLRAYLSFMWTHPGKKLLFMGCEFGQWREWNHDRELDWYLMQYAEHVGVKNLVGDLNRLYREEKALHERDAEPAGFQWLVGDDSANSVFAYLRWSYDGEPL
;
A
#
# COMPACT_ATOMS: atom_id res chain seq x y z
N GLU A 1 -22.50 -17.19 15.29
CA GLU A 1 -21.41 -16.22 15.02
C GLU A 1 -20.07 -16.96 15.03
N ALA A 2 -19.06 -16.42 14.34
CA ALA A 2 -17.70 -16.94 14.34
C ALA A 2 -16.76 -15.84 14.87
N PRO A 3 -16.54 -15.74 16.19
CA PRO A 3 -15.69 -14.70 16.77
C PRO A 3 -14.27 -14.75 16.19
N GLY A 4 -13.71 -13.58 15.87
CA GLY A 4 -12.37 -13.44 15.31
C GLY A 4 -12.28 -13.55 13.79
N THR A 5 -13.36 -13.85 13.08
CA THR A 5 -13.38 -13.74 11.61
C THR A 5 -13.32 -12.28 11.18
N MET A 6 -12.68 -12.02 10.04
CA MET A 6 -12.70 -10.72 9.40
C MET A 6 -13.65 -10.72 8.20
N VAL A 7 -14.47 -9.69 8.10
CA VAL A 7 -15.28 -9.36 6.92
C VAL A 7 -14.77 -8.04 6.37
N ILE A 8 -14.41 -8.02 5.09
CA ILE A 8 -13.76 -6.88 4.43
C ILE A 8 -14.66 -6.43 3.29
N ALA A 9 -14.94 -5.13 3.21
CA ALA A 9 -15.68 -4.53 2.11
C ALA A 9 -14.74 -3.87 1.10
N GLU A 10 -15.08 -3.99 -0.17
CA GLU A 10 -14.69 -3.02 -1.19
C GLU A 10 -15.92 -2.14 -1.46
N GLU A 11 -15.78 -0.83 -1.27
CA GLU A 11 -16.87 0.13 -1.43
C GLU A 11 -16.29 1.42 -2.02
N SER A 12 -16.86 1.84 -3.16
CA SER A 12 -16.24 2.80 -4.08
C SER A 12 -17.04 4.10 -4.27
N THR A 13 -18.05 4.36 -3.41
CA THR A 13 -18.93 5.55 -3.45
C THR A 13 -18.81 6.47 -2.24
N ALA A 14 -17.77 6.28 -1.42
CA ALA A 14 -17.51 7.05 -0.18
C ALA A 14 -18.65 6.95 0.85
N TRP A 15 -19.35 5.81 0.89
CA TRP A 15 -20.36 5.55 1.92
C TRP A 15 -19.69 5.59 3.31
N PRO A 16 -20.23 6.34 4.30
CA PRO A 16 -19.65 6.45 5.63
C PRO A 16 -20.05 5.28 6.54
N GLY A 17 -19.18 4.91 7.48
CA GLY A 17 -19.47 3.91 8.51
C GLY A 17 -19.47 2.47 7.99
N VAL A 18 -18.74 2.18 6.92
CA VAL A 18 -18.67 0.82 6.35
C VAL A 18 -18.06 -0.16 7.36
N SER A 19 -16.99 0.26 8.04
CA SER A 19 -16.27 -0.53 9.02
C SER A 19 -16.66 -0.23 10.49
N GLU A 20 -17.77 0.49 10.68
CA GLU A 20 -18.33 0.78 11.99
C GLU A 20 -19.33 -0.30 12.45
N PRO A 21 -19.51 -0.51 13.77
CA PRO A 21 -20.50 -1.44 14.30
C PRO A 21 -21.93 -1.10 13.84
N THR A 22 -22.72 -2.12 13.53
CA THR A 22 -24.15 -1.95 13.15
C THR A 22 -24.97 -1.27 14.23
N GLN A 23 -24.60 -1.47 15.50
CA GLN A 23 -25.22 -0.81 16.67
C GLN A 23 -25.04 0.71 16.67
N GLN A 24 -24.06 1.23 15.93
CA GLN A 24 -23.76 2.66 15.78
C GLN A 24 -24.26 3.21 14.42
N GLY A 25 -24.97 2.40 13.64
CA GLY A 25 -25.48 2.77 12.31
C GLY A 25 -24.54 2.40 11.15
N GLY A 26 -23.42 1.73 11.42
CA GLY A 26 -22.49 1.26 10.39
C GLY A 26 -22.96 -0.02 9.68
N LEU A 27 -22.20 -0.44 8.67
CA LEU A 27 -22.48 -1.67 7.90
C LEU A 27 -21.93 -2.94 8.55
N GLY A 28 -21.09 -2.83 9.58
CA GLY A 28 -20.60 -3.97 10.36
C GLY A 28 -19.41 -4.71 9.77
N PHE A 29 -18.75 -4.18 8.74
CA PHE A 29 -17.50 -4.76 8.25
C PHE A 29 -16.35 -4.50 9.24
N ASN A 30 -15.33 -5.35 9.24
CA ASN A 30 -14.13 -5.12 10.06
C ASN A 30 -13.17 -4.13 9.38
N TYR A 31 -13.11 -4.17 8.05
CA TYR A 31 -12.24 -3.33 7.24
C TYR A 31 -12.89 -2.91 5.93
N LYS A 32 -12.40 -1.81 5.37
CA LYS A 32 -12.73 -1.30 4.03
C LYS A 32 -11.45 -1.19 3.19
N TRP A 33 -11.51 -1.53 1.91
CA TRP A 33 -10.42 -1.24 0.98
C TRP A 33 -10.28 0.28 0.75
N ASN A 34 -9.07 0.79 0.89
CA ASN A 34 -8.78 2.20 0.62
C ASN A 34 -8.50 2.41 -0.87
N MET A 35 -9.57 2.47 -1.66
CA MET A 35 -9.48 2.67 -3.12
C MET A 35 -8.89 4.04 -3.49
N GLY A 36 -9.12 5.07 -2.66
CA GLY A 36 -8.53 6.39 -2.86
C GLY A 36 -7.01 6.37 -2.71
N TRP A 37 -6.49 5.77 -1.63
CA TRP A 37 -5.05 5.55 -1.47
C TRP A 37 -4.46 4.73 -2.61
N MET A 38 -5.14 3.67 -3.05
CA MET A 38 -4.65 2.82 -4.14
C MET A 38 -4.48 3.64 -5.42
N HIS A 39 -5.53 4.36 -5.83
CA HIS A 39 -5.51 5.18 -7.04
C HIS A 39 -4.45 6.30 -6.97
N ASP A 40 -4.46 7.09 -5.90
CA ASP A 40 -3.55 8.23 -5.76
C ASP A 40 -2.09 7.80 -5.69
N SER A 41 -1.80 6.72 -4.95
CA SER A 41 -0.43 6.25 -4.76
C SER A 41 0.13 5.56 -6.00
N LEU A 42 -0.69 4.80 -6.75
CA LEU A 42 -0.26 4.23 -8.04
C LEU A 42 -0.01 5.32 -9.07
N HIS A 43 -0.93 6.28 -9.19
CA HIS A 43 -0.77 7.38 -10.14
C HIS A 43 0.48 8.21 -9.82
N TYR A 44 0.73 8.53 -8.55
CA TYR A 44 1.97 9.20 -8.13
C TYR A 44 3.24 8.42 -8.52
N MET A 45 3.22 7.10 -8.40
CA MET A 45 4.38 6.27 -8.75
C MET A 45 4.58 6.12 -10.25
N GLU A 46 3.50 6.14 -11.05
CA GLU A 46 3.52 6.12 -12.52
C GLU A 46 4.11 7.42 -13.11
N GLU A 47 3.97 8.54 -12.42
CA GLU A 47 4.54 9.82 -12.83
C GLU A 47 6.08 9.79 -12.92
N ASP A 48 6.62 10.42 -13.97
CA ASP A 48 8.05 10.69 -14.09
C ASP A 48 8.54 11.39 -12.81
N PRO A 49 9.66 10.95 -12.19
CA PRO A 49 10.16 11.56 -10.96
C PRO A 49 10.29 13.09 -11.01
N ILE A 50 10.55 13.70 -12.18
CA ILE A 50 10.62 15.16 -12.30
C ILE A 50 9.27 15.85 -12.08
N ASN A 51 8.15 15.17 -12.35
CA ASN A 51 6.80 15.71 -12.22
C ASN A 51 6.21 15.50 -10.82
N ARG A 52 6.79 14.60 -10.02
CA ARG A 52 6.23 14.21 -8.71
C ARG A 52 6.09 15.35 -7.72
N GLY A 53 6.91 16.40 -7.84
CA GLY A 53 6.76 17.61 -7.04
C GLY A 53 5.42 18.32 -7.25
N HIS A 54 4.85 18.27 -8.46
CA HIS A 54 3.53 18.81 -8.78
C HIS A 54 2.39 17.96 -8.21
N HIS A 55 2.66 16.70 -7.91
CA HIS A 55 1.71 15.70 -7.46
C HIS A 55 1.93 15.26 -6.00
N HIS A 56 2.73 16.00 -5.23
CA HIS A 56 3.14 15.64 -3.87
C HIS A 56 1.95 15.32 -2.94
N GLY A 57 0.81 16.00 -3.15
CA GLY A 57 -0.41 15.79 -2.39
C GLY A 57 -1.03 14.38 -2.53
N MET A 58 -0.72 13.63 -3.60
CA MET A 58 -1.31 12.31 -3.83
C MET A 58 -0.90 11.28 -2.75
N LEU A 59 0.33 11.39 -2.22
CA LEU A 59 0.77 10.51 -1.13
C LEU A 59 0.32 10.99 0.26
N THR A 60 -0.01 12.27 0.43
CA THR A 60 -0.41 12.84 1.74
C THR A 60 -1.92 12.89 1.94
N PHE A 61 -2.70 12.97 0.86
CA PHE A 61 -4.14 13.20 0.93
C PHE A 61 -4.89 12.04 1.59
N SER A 62 -4.46 10.80 1.36
CA SER A 62 -5.08 9.62 2.00
C SER A 62 -5.06 9.68 3.53
N LEU A 63 -4.07 10.35 4.13
CA LEU A 63 -3.94 10.54 5.58
C LEU A 63 -4.93 11.56 6.14
N VAL A 64 -5.55 12.41 5.31
CA VAL A 64 -6.62 13.31 5.76
C VAL A 64 -7.84 12.53 6.25
N TYR A 65 -8.08 11.35 5.66
CA TYR A 65 -9.22 10.50 6.00
C TYR A 65 -8.82 9.09 6.45
N ALA A 66 -7.53 8.78 6.65
CA ALA A 66 -7.05 7.43 6.97
C ALA A 66 -7.64 6.81 8.25
N TRP A 67 -8.31 7.61 9.08
CA TRP A 67 -8.93 7.17 10.33
C TRP A 67 -10.47 7.28 10.34
N SER A 68 -11.09 7.60 9.20
CA SER A 68 -12.56 7.57 9.07
C SER A 68 -13.10 6.14 8.98
N GLU A 69 -12.25 5.19 8.57
CA GLU A 69 -12.57 3.77 8.46
C GLU A 69 -11.33 2.97 8.86
N ARG A 70 -11.53 1.68 9.16
CA ARG A 70 -10.44 0.73 9.31
C ARG A 70 -10.01 0.26 7.93
N PHE A 71 -8.93 0.84 7.41
CA PHE A 71 -8.51 0.57 6.04
C PHE A 71 -7.59 -0.65 5.87
N VAL A 72 -7.80 -1.36 4.76
CA VAL A 72 -6.81 -2.19 4.07
C VAL A 72 -6.32 -1.39 2.86
N LEU A 73 -5.01 -1.35 2.63
CA LEU A 73 -4.35 -0.77 1.47
C LEU A 73 -4.22 -1.85 0.40
N PRO A 74 -5.04 -1.82 -0.67
CA PRO A 74 -5.10 -2.91 -1.62
C PRO A 74 -4.27 -2.63 -2.87
N ILE A 75 -3.42 -3.59 -3.25
CA ILE A 75 -2.94 -3.77 -4.61
C ILE A 75 -3.42 -5.14 -5.05
N SER A 76 -4.64 -5.16 -5.58
CA SER A 76 -5.37 -6.39 -5.92
C SER A 76 -5.09 -6.82 -7.37
N HIS A 77 -5.67 -7.95 -7.75
CA HIS A 77 -5.64 -8.44 -9.13
C HIS A 77 -6.17 -7.44 -10.17
N ASP A 78 -7.16 -6.62 -9.82
CA ASP A 78 -7.81 -5.68 -10.73
C ASP A 78 -6.86 -4.59 -11.22
N GLU A 79 -5.76 -4.34 -10.50
CA GLU A 79 -4.81 -3.28 -10.84
C GLU A 79 -3.67 -3.74 -11.76
N VAL A 80 -3.62 -5.03 -12.09
CA VAL A 80 -2.55 -5.64 -12.90
C VAL A 80 -3.05 -6.44 -14.10
N VAL A 81 -4.19 -6.03 -14.64
CA VAL A 81 -4.90 -6.65 -15.78
C VAL A 81 -5.48 -5.61 -16.73
N HIS A 82 -6.05 -6.05 -17.86
CA HIS A 82 -6.87 -5.24 -18.77
C HIS A 82 -6.16 -4.00 -19.33
N GLY A 83 -4.86 -4.09 -19.60
CA GLY A 83 -4.08 -2.97 -20.12
C GLY A 83 -3.61 -1.97 -19.06
N LYS A 84 -3.83 -2.26 -17.77
CA LYS A 84 -3.34 -1.43 -16.67
C LYS A 84 -1.85 -1.64 -16.38
N HIS A 85 -1.17 -2.55 -17.08
CA HIS A 85 0.21 -2.97 -16.83
C HIS A 85 0.41 -3.71 -15.50
N SER A 86 1.51 -4.46 -15.39
CA SER A 86 1.94 -5.04 -14.12
C SER A 86 2.48 -3.97 -13.18
N LEU A 87 2.55 -4.27 -11.87
CA LEU A 87 3.01 -3.29 -10.88
C LEU A 87 4.43 -2.76 -11.16
N ILE A 88 5.35 -3.60 -11.63
CA ILE A 88 6.70 -3.15 -12.01
C ILE A 88 6.69 -2.30 -13.29
N ASP A 89 5.81 -2.62 -14.23
CA ASP A 89 5.78 -1.95 -15.52
C ASP A 89 5.11 -0.57 -15.46
N LYS A 90 4.26 -0.34 -14.44
CA LYS A 90 3.79 0.99 -14.04
C LYS A 90 4.92 1.95 -13.64
N MET A 91 6.04 1.43 -13.13
CA MET A 91 7.13 2.28 -12.65
C MET A 91 7.87 2.95 -13.83
N PRO A 92 8.28 4.22 -13.71
CA PRO A 92 8.98 4.95 -14.76
C PRO A 92 10.48 4.64 -14.78
N GLY A 93 11.11 5.03 -15.89
CA GLY A 93 12.56 4.99 -16.05
C GLY A 93 13.10 3.68 -16.61
N ASP A 94 14.42 3.55 -16.56
CA ASP A 94 15.11 2.33 -16.99
C ASP A 94 14.83 1.14 -16.07
N ARG A 95 15.32 -0.05 -16.44
CA ARG A 95 15.11 -1.28 -15.66
C ARG A 95 15.52 -1.11 -14.20
N TRP A 96 16.65 -0.48 -13.91
CA TRP A 96 17.12 -0.29 -12.54
C TRP A 96 16.17 0.65 -11.77
N GLN A 97 15.76 1.74 -12.40
CA GLN A 97 14.82 2.71 -11.82
C GLN A 97 13.44 2.09 -11.57
N LYS A 98 12.94 1.23 -12.47
CA LYS A 98 11.67 0.50 -12.26
C LYS A 98 11.71 -0.36 -10.99
N PHE A 99 12.77 -1.13 -10.81
CA PHE A 99 12.95 -1.93 -9.59
C PHE A 99 13.16 -1.06 -8.34
N ALA A 100 13.85 0.07 -8.45
CA ALA A 100 14.03 0.99 -7.33
C ALA A 100 12.70 1.62 -6.89
N ASN A 101 11.89 2.10 -7.85
CA ASN A 101 10.56 2.63 -7.60
C ASN A 101 9.62 1.57 -7.01
N LEU A 102 9.63 0.35 -7.52
CA LEU A 102 8.84 -0.75 -6.98
C LEU A 102 9.19 -1.03 -5.50
N ARG A 103 10.48 -1.08 -5.17
CA ARG A 103 10.93 -1.25 -3.78
C ARG A 103 10.50 -0.09 -2.90
N ALA A 104 10.66 1.15 -3.37
CA ALA A 104 10.23 2.34 -2.64
C ALA A 104 8.72 2.34 -2.38
N TYR A 105 7.92 1.98 -3.38
CA TYR A 105 6.47 1.89 -3.28
C TYR A 105 6.00 0.83 -2.29
N LEU A 106 6.58 -0.38 -2.36
CA LEU A 106 6.26 -1.45 -1.43
C LEU A 106 6.67 -1.11 0.01
N SER A 107 7.84 -0.50 0.21
CA SER A 107 8.24 0.00 1.53
C SER A 107 7.26 1.05 2.05
N PHE A 108 6.88 2.02 1.23
CA PHE A 108 5.87 3.03 1.58
C PHE A 108 4.53 2.39 1.96
N MET A 109 4.04 1.43 1.16
CA MET A 109 2.81 0.70 1.45
C MET A 109 2.87 0.00 2.81
N TRP A 110 4.01 -0.60 3.18
CA TRP A 110 4.17 -1.30 4.46
C TRP A 110 4.22 -0.34 5.65
N THR A 111 4.83 0.84 5.50
CA THR A 111 4.98 1.82 6.58
C THR A 111 3.81 2.80 6.69
N HIS A 112 2.97 2.93 5.65
CA HIS A 112 1.74 3.73 5.69
C HIS A 112 0.70 3.12 6.66
N PRO A 113 -0.11 3.91 7.38
CA PRO A 113 -1.23 3.38 8.19
C PRO A 113 -2.22 2.55 7.36
N GLY A 114 -2.65 1.42 7.91
CA GLY A 114 -3.64 0.50 7.31
C GLY A 114 -3.11 -0.91 7.06
N LYS A 115 -3.99 -1.92 6.96
CA LYS A 115 -3.59 -3.31 6.70
C LYS A 115 -3.15 -3.52 5.25
N LYS A 116 -2.41 -4.59 4.95
CA LYS A 116 -1.76 -4.77 3.63
C LYS A 116 -2.42 -5.87 2.82
N LEU A 117 -2.64 -5.62 1.52
CA LEU A 117 -3.02 -6.64 0.55
C LEU A 117 -2.21 -6.45 -0.72
N LEU A 118 -1.41 -7.45 -1.09
CA LEU A 118 -0.59 -7.45 -2.30
C LEU A 118 -0.89 -8.72 -3.11
N PHE A 119 -1.26 -8.56 -4.37
CA PHE A 119 -1.60 -9.66 -5.26
C PHE A 119 -0.36 -10.42 -5.76
N MET A 120 -0.52 -11.73 -5.96
CA MET A 120 0.55 -12.61 -6.42
C MET A 120 1.18 -12.14 -7.73
N GLY A 121 2.49 -12.33 -7.88
CA GLY A 121 3.29 -11.78 -8.99
C GLY A 121 3.88 -10.41 -8.69
N CYS A 122 3.22 -9.58 -7.87
CA CYS A 122 3.73 -8.27 -7.48
C CYS A 122 4.93 -8.37 -6.53
N GLU A 123 4.97 -9.41 -5.68
CA GLU A 123 6.00 -9.61 -4.67
C GLU A 123 7.40 -9.91 -5.24
N PHE A 124 7.49 -10.20 -6.54
CA PHE A 124 8.77 -10.37 -7.22
C PHE A 124 8.91 -9.53 -8.50
N GLY A 125 7.97 -8.61 -8.74
CA GLY A 125 7.97 -7.73 -9.90
C GLY A 125 7.80 -8.49 -11.23
N GLN A 126 6.74 -9.28 -11.36
CA GLN A 126 6.38 -9.88 -12.64
C GLN A 126 6.15 -8.81 -13.72
N TRP A 127 6.74 -8.99 -14.91
CA TRP A 127 6.63 -8.01 -16.00
C TRP A 127 5.28 -8.05 -16.71
N ARG A 128 4.76 -9.24 -16.99
CA ARG A 128 3.49 -9.40 -17.69
C ARG A 128 2.33 -9.10 -16.76
N GLU A 129 1.27 -8.52 -17.32
CA GLU A 129 -0.04 -8.50 -16.66
C GLU A 129 -0.44 -9.91 -16.24
N TRP A 130 -1.22 -9.99 -15.17
CA TRP A 130 -1.74 -11.27 -14.71
C TRP A 130 -2.67 -11.86 -15.78
N ASN A 131 -2.56 -13.17 -15.98
CA ASN A 131 -3.40 -13.92 -16.90
C ASN A 131 -3.83 -15.21 -16.21
N HIS A 132 -5.14 -15.38 -16.02
CA HIS A 132 -5.72 -16.54 -15.34
C HIS A 132 -5.51 -17.87 -16.11
N ASP A 133 -5.26 -17.81 -17.42
CA ASP A 133 -4.98 -18.97 -18.27
C ASP A 133 -3.50 -19.42 -18.22
N ARG A 134 -2.66 -18.74 -17.44
CA ARG A 134 -1.23 -19.02 -17.35
C ARG A 134 -0.74 -19.02 -15.90
N GLU A 135 0.33 -19.77 -15.67
CA GLU A 135 1.08 -19.63 -14.43
C GLU A 135 1.80 -18.27 -14.38
N LEU A 136 2.19 -17.87 -13.17
CA LEU A 136 3.06 -16.73 -12.95
C LEU A 136 4.44 -16.96 -13.58
N ASP A 137 5.16 -15.87 -13.82
CA ASP A 137 6.46 -15.87 -14.51
C ASP A 137 7.59 -16.35 -13.58
N TRP A 138 7.47 -17.58 -13.05
CA TRP A 138 8.41 -18.13 -12.06
C TRP A 138 9.85 -18.18 -12.56
N TYR A 139 10.08 -18.26 -13.87
CA TYR A 139 11.41 -18.19 -14.47
C TYR A 139 12.15 -16.90 -14.10
N LEU A 140 11.45 -15.81 -13.72
CA LEU A 140 12.07 -14.57 -13.29
C LEU A 140 12.91 -14.71 -12.01
N MET A 141 12.70 -15.78 -11.22
CA MET A 141 13.49 -16.09 -10.02
C MET A 141 14.95 -16.45 -10.31
N GLN A 142 15.33 -16.62 -11.57
CA GLN A 142 16.73 -16.79 -11.97
C GLN A 142 17.51 -15.47 -12.07
N TYR A 143 16.84 -14.31 -11.95
CA TYR A 143 17.46 -12.99 -12.04
C TYR A 143 17.50 -12.29 -10.67
N ALA A 144 18.65 -11.68 -10.36
CA ALA A 144 18.94 -11.15 -9.04
C ALA A 144 17.98 -10.04 -8.59
N GLU A 145 17.55 -9.18 -9.51
CA GLU A 145 16.65 -8.06 -9.19
C GLU A 145 15.25 -8.51 -8.76
N HIS A 146 14.70 -9.56 -9.36
CA HIS A 146 13.41 -10.13 -8.97
C HIS A 146 13.51 -10.84 -7.60
N VAL A 147 14.61 -11.56 -7.37
CA VAL A 147 14.92 -12.13 -6.04
C VAL A 147 15.08 -11.01 -5.00
N GLY A 148 15.65 -9.87 -5.38
CA GLY A 148 15.77 -8.70 -4.53
C GLY A 148 14.43 -8.14 -4.06
N VAL A 149 13.44 -8.03 -4.95
CA VAL A 149 12.07 -7.60 -4.57
C VAL A 149 11.41 -8.62 -3.66
N LYS A 150 11.52 -9.92 -3.99
CA LYS A 150 11.00 -10.99 -3.14
C LYS A 150 11.58 -10.95 -1.73
N ASN A 151 12.90 -10.73 -1.62
CA ASN A 151 13.57 -10.64 -0.33
C ASN A 151 13.12 -9.40 0.44
N LEU A 152 12.99 -8.25 -0.23
CA LEU A 152 12.42 -7.03 0.39
C LEU A 152 11.03 -7.31 0.97
N VAL A 153 10.12 -7.93 0.22
CA VAL A 153 8.77 -8.23 0.72
C VAL A 153 8.83 -9.18 1.93
N GLY A 154 9.74 -10.16 1.92
CA GLY A 154 9.98 -11.03 3.06
C GLY A 154 10.47 -10.26 4.30
N ASP A 155 11.40 -9.32 4.11
CA ASP A 155 11.94 -8.49 5.18
C ASP A 155 10.91 -7.49 5.71
N LEU A 156 10.13 -6.86 4.83
CA LEU A 156 9.01 -5.98 5.19
C LEU A 156 7.94 -6.73 5.99
N ASN A 157 7.62 -7.97 5.61
CA ASN A 157 6.68 -8.82 6.37
C ASN A 157 7.22 -9.23 7.74
N ARG A 158 8.53 -9.43 7.87
CA ARG A 158 9.15 -9.69 9.17
C ARG A 158 9.10 -8.43 10.03
N LEU A 159 9.56 -7.30 9.50
CA LEU A 159 9.52 -6.00 10.16
C LEU A 159 8.10 -5.64 10.62
N TYR A 160 7.09 -5.79 9.75
CA TYR A 160 5.70 -5.48 10.08
C TYR A 160 5.15 -6.30 11.26
N ARG A 161 5.60 -7.55 11.43
CA ARG A 161 5.17 -8.40 12.55
C ARG A 161 5.94 -8.12 13.84
N GLU A 162 7.21 -7.75 13.73
CA GLU A 162 8.09 -7.51 14.88
C GLU A 162 7.90 -6.09 15.45
N GLU A 163 7.71 -5.09 14.58
CA GLU A 163 7.53 -3.69 14.96
C GLU A 163 6.05 -3.35 15.20
N LYS A 164 5.66 -3.32 16.47
CA LYS A 164 4.30 -2.96 16.93
C LYS A 164 3.77 -1.66 16.34
N ALA A 165 4.63 -0.65 16.23
CA ALA A 165 4.30 0.68 15.71
C ALA A 165 3.69 0.63 14.30
N LEU A 166 4.04 -0.38 13.50
CA LEU A 166 3.55 -0.52 12.13
C LEU A 166 2.11 -1.04 12.04
N HIS A 167 1.53 -1.61 13.11
CA HIS A 167 0.24 -2.30 13.01
C HIS A 167 -0.73 -2.14 14.17
N GLU A 168 -0.28 -1.78 15.37
CA GLU A 168 -1.16 -1.66 16.54
C GLU A 168 -2.16 -0.52 16.40
N ARG A 169 -1.71 0.64 15.89
CA ARG A 169 -2.47 1.89 15.87
C ARG A 169 -2.86 2.36 14.47
N ASP A 170 -3.01 1.43 13.51
CA ASP A 170 -3.33 1.75 12.11
C ASP A 170 -4.63 2.58 11.95
N ALA A 171 -5.59 2.39 12.86
CA ALA A 171 -6.89 3.07 12.84
C ALA A 171 -7.00 4.25 13.83
N GLU A 172 -5.87 4.72 14.38
CA GLU A 172 -5.84 5.85 15.31
C GLU A 172 -4.90 6.96 14.80
N PRO A 173 -5.32 8.24 14.81
CA PRO A 173 -4.47 9.35 14.41
C PRO A 173 -3.15 9.42 15.18
N ALA A 174 -3.16 9.06 16.45
CA ALA A 174 -1.98 9.04 17.30
C ALA A 174 -0.97 7.92 16.95
N GLY A 175 -1.29 7.03 16.01
CA GLY A 175 -0.37 6.03 15.46
C GLY A 175 0.59 6.56 14.38
N PHE A 176 0.46 7.83 13.99
CA PHE A 176 1.22 8.44 12.90
C PHE A 176 1.56 9.91 13.21
N GLN A 177 2.75 10.35 12.79
CA GLN A 177 3.14 11.75 12.90
C GLN A 177 4.04 12.17 11.73
N TRP A 178 3.67 13.22 11.01
CA TRP A 178 4.54 13.82 10.00
C TRP A 178 5.77 14.49 10.64
N LEU A 179 6.93 14.26 10.04
CA LEU A 179 8.16 15.03 10.27
C LEU A 179 8.45 15.94 9.07
N VAL A 180 8.28 15.41 7.86
CA VAL A 180 8.39 16.12 6.59
C VAL A 180 7.25 15.65 5.68
N GLY A 181 6.34 16.55 5.35
CA GLY A 181 5.19 16.29 4.48
C GLY A 181 4.97 17.34 3.39
N ASP A 182 5.89 18.31 3.28
CA ASP A 182 5.79 19.48 2.40
C ASP A 182 7.04 19.67 1.50
N ASP A 183 8.02 18.77 1.54
CA ASP A 183 9.22 18.78 0.69
C ASP A 183 8.92 18.26 -0.73
N SER A 184 7.98 18.94 -1.39
CA SER A 184 7.57 18.69 -2.76
C SER A 184 8.69 18.91 -3.77
N ALA A 185 9.59 19.85 -3.52
CA ALA A 185 10.71 20.16 -4.40
C ALA A 185 11.66 18.96 -4.57
N ASN A 186 11.85 18.15 -3.51
CA ASN A 186 12.70 16.96 -3.55
C ASN A 186 11.91 15.64 -3.57
N SER A 187 10.58 15.70 -3.49
CA SER A 187 9.70 14.51 -3.34
C SER A 187 10.07 13.64 -2.14
N VAL A 188 10.35 14.28 -1.00
CA VAL A 188 10.75 13.60 0.24
C VAL A 188 9.61 13.60 1.26
N PHE A 189 9.41 12.45 1.88
CA PHE A 189 8.44 12.22 2.94
C PHE A 189 9.14 11.59 4.14
N ALA A 190 8.86 12.08 5.34
CA ALA A 190 9.35 11.48 6.58
C ALA A 190 8.28 11.56 7.66
N TYR A 191 8.07 10.45 8.36
CA TYR A 191 7.05 10.34 9.40
C TYR A 191 7.46 9.28 10.42
N LEU A 192 6.84 9.37 11.59
CA LEU A 192 6.94 8.38 12.66
C LEU A 192 5.69 7.51 12.68
N ARG A 193 5.88 6.24 13.07
CA ARG A 193 4.79 5.32 13.42
C ARG A 193 4.86 5.05 14.92
N TRP A 194 3.72 5.03 15.60
CA TRP A 194 3.68 4.87 17.06
C TRP A 194 2.93 3.61 17.49
N SER A 195 3.50 2.90 18.45
CA SER A 195 2.85 1.77 19.15
C SER A 195 1.99 2.25 20.33
N TYR A 196 1.25 1.34 20.97
CA TYR A 196 0.54 1.66 22.22
C TYR A 196 1.50 1.88 23.41
N ASP A 197 2.70 1.32 23.33
CA ASP A 197 3.76 1.47 24.35
C ASP A 197 4.41 2.87 24.31
N GLY A 198 4.07 3.69 23.31
CA GLY A 198 4.63 5.04 23.14
C GLY A 198 6.02 5.05 22.49
N GLU A 199 6.47 3.92 21.95
CA GLU A 199 7.72 3.81 21.20
C GLU A 199 7.48 4.12 19.71
N PRO A 200 8.21 5.08 19.12
CA PRO A 200 8.15 5.38 17.70
C PRO A 200 9.12 4.54 16.86
N LEU A 201 8.72 4.22 15.63
CA LEU A 201 9.58 3.79 14.53
C LEU A 201 9.75 4.93 13.52
#